data_AF-A0A0A2M532-F1
#
_entry.id   AF-A0A0A2M532-F1
#
_cell.length_a   1.000
_cell.length_b   1.000
_cell.length_c   1.000
_cell.angle_alpha   90.00
_cell.angle_beta   90.00
_cell.angle_gamma   90.00
#
_symmetry.space_group_name_H-M   'P 1'
#
loop_
_entity.id
_entity.type
_entity.pdbx_description
1 polymer ?
#
loop_
_entity_poly.entity_id
_entity_poly.type
_entity_poly.pdbx_seq_one_letter_code
_entity_poly.pdbx_strand_id
1 'polypeptide(L)'
;MTNQNDYKKLYETEKFVIGHIYENAYLIEKVTKKSIFIGSFYGDPECALISRDNTWGLIGGSSLLLLIFKELIEIHDVELDWIRGLRQTDNFKVEILTDPFSDNSAIWEFNILTKEKRKIKDFPKYKGKPYSENIEW
;
A
#
# COMPACT_ATOMS: atom_id res chain seq x y z
N MET A 1 -1.45 10.03 -24.45
CA MET A 1 -0.35 10.56 -23.62
C MET A 1 -0.97 10.95 -22.30
N THR A 2 -0.71 10.20 -21.24
CA THR A 2 -1.21 10.54 -19.90
C THR A 2 -0.56 11.85 -19.48
N ASN A 3 -1.36 12.87 -19.19
CA ASN A 3 -0.87 14.15 -18.66
C ASN A 3 -0.13 13.87 -17.36
N GLN A 4 1.11 14.35 -17.24
CA GLN A 4 1.90 14.26 -16.00
C GLN A 4 1.21 14.94 -14.80
N ASN A 5 0.20 15.79 -15.03
CA ASN A 5 -0.54 16.49 -13.97
C ASN A 5 -1.43 15.59 -13.10
N ASP A 6 -1.82 14.41 -13.57
CA ASP A 6 -2.75 13.55 -12.83
C ASP A 6 -2.03 12.51 -11.95
N TYR A 7 -0.70 12.46 -12.00
CA TYR A 7 0.08 11.50 -11.22
C TYR A 7 0.16 11.92 -9.76
N LYS A 8 -0.40 11.10 -8.88
CA LYS A 8 -0.34 11.26 -7.43
C LYS A 8 0.70 10.32 -6.85
N LYS A 9 1.69 10.88 -6.14
CA LYS A 9 2.76 10.12 -5.49
C LYS A 9 2.29 9.55 -4.15
N LEU A 10 2.53 8.26 -3.92
CA LEU A 10 2.20 7.57 -2.67
C LEU A 10 3.44 7.30 -1.80
N TYR A 11 4.57 6.94 -2.42
CA TYR A 11 5.81 6.66 -1.70
C TYR A 11 7.03 6.91 -2.59
N GLU A 12 8.16 7.28 -1.99
CA GLU A 12 9.39 7.56 -2.70
C GLU A 12 10.62 7.12 -1.90
N THR A 13 11.59 6.58 -2.62
CA THR A 13 12.96 6.36 -2.15
C THR A 13 13.94 7.08 -3.09
N GLU A 14 15.24 6.91 -2.85
CA GLU A 14 16.27 7.40 -3.76
C GLU A 14 16.21 6.74 -5.15
N LYS A 15 15.72 5.49 -5.22
CA LYS A 15 15.71 4.69 -6.46
C LYS A 15 14.36 4.67 -7.16
N PHE A 16 13.27 4.69 -6.40
CA PHE A 16 11.94 4.39 -6.93
C PHE A 16 10.88 5.36 -6.42
N VAL A 17 9.82 5.52 -7.22
CA VAL A 17 8.59 6.21 -6.82
C VAL A 17 7.41 5.29 -7.11
N ILE A 18 6.53 5.11 -6.12
CA ILE A 18 5.21 4.52 -6.33
C ILE A 18 4.17 5.63 -6.28
N GLY A 19 3.22 5.55 -7.20
CA GLY A 19 2.10 6.48 -7.29
C GLY A 19 1.07 5.97 -8.29
N HIS A 20 0.07 6.79 -8.57
CA HIS A 20 -1.06 6.36 -9.37
C HIS A 20 -1.62 7.48 -10.26
N ILE A 21 -2.36 7.07 -11.27
CA ILE A 21 -3.22 7.94 -12.10
C ILE A 21 -4.60 7.30 -12.05
N TYR A 22 -5.53 7.93 -11.31
CA TYR A 22 -6.79 7.31 -10.92
C TYR A 22 -6.54 5.94 -10.27
N GLU A 23 -7.28 4.91 -10.66
CA GLU A 23 -7.19 3.56 -10.13
C GLU A 23 -5.91 2.80 -10.49
N ASN A 24 -5.09 3.32 -11.41
CA ASN A 24 -3.92 2.61 -11.95
C ASN A 24 -2.64 2.98 -11.20
N ALA A 25 -1.99 2.00 -10.58
CA ALA A 25 -0.73 2.15 -9.86
C ALA A 25 0.49 1.91 -10.77
N TYR A 26 1.56 2.67 -10.53
CA TYR A 26 2.81 2.62 -11.28
C TYR A 26 4.04 2.69 -10.36
N LEU A 27 5.08 1.94 -10.74
CA LEU A 27 6.44 2.06 -10.20
C LEU A 27 7.29 2.81 -11.22
N ILE A 28 7.94 3.89 -10.80
CA ILE A 28 8.87 4.66 -11.62
C ILE A 28 10.28 4.47 -11.08
N GLU A 29 11.19 3.97 -11.91
CA GLU A 29 12.63 3.96 -11.62
C GLU A 29 13.22 5.36 -11.89
N LYS A 30 13.82 5.99 -10.88
CA LYS A 30 14.22 7.41 -10.94
C LYS A 30 15.36 7.69 -11.91
N VAL A 31 16.27 6.73 -12.10
CA VAL A 31 17.46 6.87 -12.96
C VAL A 31 17.07 6.76 -14.43
N THR A 32 16.41 5.67 -14.82
CA THR A 32 16.05 5.41 -16.22
C THR A 32 14.76 6.10 -16.65
N LYS A 33 13.97 6.62 -15.69
CA LYS A 33 12.61 7.12 -15.88
C LYS A 33 11.65 6.08 -16.43
N LYS A 34 12.01 4.79 -16.32
CA LYS A 34 11.13 3.70 -16.73
C LYS A 34 9.93 3.64 -15.79
N SER A 35 8.74 3.68 -16.38
CA SER A 35 7.47 3.44 -15.69
C SER A 35 7.03 2.00 -15.91
N ILE A 36 6.60 1.34 -14.84
CA ILE A 36 6.10 -0.03 -14.83
C ILE A 36 4.69 0.03 -14.27
N PHE A 37 3.70 -0.40 -15.05
CA PHE A 37 2.34 -0.59 -14.56
C PHE A 37 2.33 -1.72 -13.53
N ILE A 38 1.80 -1.44 -12.34
CA ILE A 38 1.72 -2.38 -11.24
C ILE A 38 0.36 -3.07 -11.23
N GLY A 39 -0.73 -2.34 -11.41
CA GLY A 39 -2.07 -2.91 -11.32
C GLY A 39 -3.13 -1.84 -11.19
N SER A 40 -4.39 -2.28 -11.14
CA SER A 40 -5.56 -1.42 -10.95
C SER A 40 -6.27 -1.79 -9.66
N PHE A 41 -6.88 -0.80 -9.02
CA PHE A 41 -7.68 -0.96 -7.80
C PHE A 41 -9.15 -0.66 -8.08
N TYR A 42 -10.04 -1.08 -7.18
CA TYR A 42 -11.40 -0.53 -7.15
C TYR A 42 -11.36 0.78 -6.37
N GLY A 43 -11.47 1.91 -7.08
CA GLY A 43 -11.09 3.21 -6.54
C GLY A 43 -9.58 3.46 -6.59
N ASP A 44 -9.15 4.62 -6.10
CA ASP A 44 -7.75 5.01 -6.09
C ASP A 44 -6.96 4.19 -5.03
N PRO A 45 -5.71 3.78 -5.30
CA PRO A 45 -4.82 3.30 -4.25
C PRO A 45 -4.53 4.42 -3.25
N GLU A 46 -4.43 4.05 -1.97
CA GLU A 46 -4.44 4.99 -0.84
C GLU A 46 -3.06 5.12 -0.18
N CYS A 47 -2.25 4.06 -0.23
CA CYS A 47 -0.92 4.08 0.37
C CYS A 47 0.04 3.15 -0.36
N ALA A 48 1.33 3.39 -0.16
CA ALA A 48 2.37 2.51 -0.66
C ALA A 48 3.55 2.46 0.30
N LEU A 49 4.38 1.44 0.15
CA LEU A 49 5.61 1.26 0.90
C LEU A 49 6.65 0.62 0.00
N ILE A 50 7.87 1.14 0.03
CA ILE A 50 9.03 0.48 -0.57
C ILE A 50 9.96 0.10 0.58
N SER A 51 10.39 -1.15 0.57
CA SER A 51 11.39 -1.66 1.50
C SER A 51 12.63 -0.78 1.59
N ARG A 52 13.24 -0.70 2.78
CA ARG A 52 14.48 0.07 3.01
C ARG A 52 15.61 -0.31 2.05
N ASP A 53 15.70 -1.57 1.64
CA ASP A 53 16.70 -2.07 0.68
C ASP A 53 16.24 -2.01 -0.79
N ASN A 54 15.01 -1.57 -1.04
CA ASN A 54 14.35 -1.47 -2.35
C ASN A 54 14.18 -2.82 -3.08
N THR A 55 14.04 -3.92 -2.34
CA THR A 55 13.88 -5.28 -2.92
C THR A 55 12.42 -5.68 -3.14
N TRP A 56 11.51 -5.11 -2.35
CA TRP A 56 10.07 -5.29 -2.47
C TRP A 56 9.29 -3.99 -2.23
N GLY A 57 8.05 -3.96 -2.66
CA GLY A 57 7.10 -2.87 -2.40
C GLY A 57 5.67 -3.37 -2.22
N LEU A 58 4.87 -2.59 -1.51
CA LEU A 58 3.45 -2.81 -1.29
C LEU A 58 2.65 -1.60 -1.75
N ILE A 59 1.44 -1.85 -2.27
CA ILE A 59 0.45 -0.84 -2.60
C ILE A 59 -0.86 -1.28 -1.99
N GLY A 60 -1.44 -0.40 -1.17
CA GLY A 60 -2.70 -0.63 -0.47
C GLY A 60 -3.79 0.30 -0.98
N GLY A 61 -5.01 -0.23 -1.04
CA GLY A 61 -6.23 0.47 -1.40
C GLY A 61 -7.39 -0.46 -1.15
N SER A 62 -8.26 -0.70 -2.13
CA SER A 62 -9.29 -1.74 -2.04
C SER A 62 -8.74 -3.14 -1.79
N SER A 63 -7.51 -3.42 -2.21
CA SER A 63 -6.79 -4.69 -2.03
C SER A 63 -5.32 -4.42 -1.69
N LEU A 64 -4.51 -5.49 -1.56
CA LEU A 64 -3.06 -5.41 -1.36
C LEU A 64 -2.31 -5.98 -2.57
N LEU A 65 -1.46 -5.15 -3.19
CA LEU A 65 -0.53 -5.59 -4.23
C LEU A 65 0.88 -5.66 -3.65
N LEU A 66 1.55 -6.80 -3.85
CA LEU A 66 2.95 -7.03 -3.51
C LEU A 66 3.78 -7.10 -4.79
N LEU A 67 4.78 -6.22 -4.88
CA LEU A 67 5.82 -6.27 -5.89
C LEU A 67 7.10 -6.83 -5.27
N ILE A 68 7.52 -8.02 -5.71
CA ILE A 68 8.73 -8.68 -5.21
C ILE A 68 9.44 -9.42 -6.34
N PHE A 69 10.76 -9.31 -6.46
CA PHE A 69 11.55 -9.95 -7.53
C PHE A 69 11.05 -9.69 -8.97
N LYS A 70 10.46 -8.50 -9.22
CA LYS A 70 9.80 -8.12 -10.49
C LYS A 70 8.50 -8.89 -10.80
N GLU A 71 8.02 -9.69 -9.86
CA GLU A 71 6.72 -10.31 -9.91
C GLU A 71 5.70 -9.48 -9.15
N LEU A 72 4.52 -9.38 -9.72
CA LEU A 72 3.35 -8.81 -9.08
C LEU A 72 2.51 -9.94 -8.50
N ILE A 73 2.15 -9.80 -7.22
CA ILE A 73 1.27 -10.72 -6.53
C ILE A 73 0.14 -9.90 -5.93
N GLU A 74 -1.09 -10.19 -6.33
CA GLU A 74 -2.28 -9.68 -5.66
C GLU A 74 -2.64 -10.59 -4.48
N ILE A 75 -2.85 -10.00 -3.32
CA ILE A 75 -3.26 -10.72 -2.11
C ILE A 75 -4.77 -10.59 -1.99
N HIS A 76 -5.48 -11.67 -2.30
CA HIS A 76 -6.93 -11.75 -2.15
C HIS A 76 -7.29 -12.17 -0.72
N ASP A 77 -7.55 -11.18 0.13
CA ASP A 77 -7.90 -11.42 1.52
C ASP A 77 -8.78 -10.30 2.09
N VAL A 78 -10.03 -10.64 2.41
CA VAL A 78 -11.06 -9.69 2.84
C VAL A 78 -10.70 -8.93 4.12
N GLU A 79 -9.85 -9.47 4.99
CA GLU A 79 -9.43 -8.74 6.20
C GLU A 79 -8.25 -7.81 5.95
N LEU A 80 -7.69 -7.82 4.74
CA LEU A 80 -6.67 -6.89 4.24
C LEU A 80 -7.22 -6.02 3.10
N ASP A 81 -8.54 -5.86 2.99
CA ASP A 81 -9.14 -4.88 2.10
C ASP A 81 -9.14 -3.49 2.75
N TRP A 82 -9.30 -2.45 1.92
CA TRP A 82 -9.41 -1.05 2.34
C TRP A 82 -8.24 -0.58 3.20
N ILE A 83 -7.03 -0.83 2.71
CA ILE A 83 -5.78 -0.53 3.39
C ILE A 83 -5.51 0.97 3.33
N ARG A 84 -5.27 1.56 4.49
CA ARG A 84 -5.01 2.99 4.67
C ARG A 84 -3.59 3.32 5.10
N GLY A 85 -2.86 2.35 5.62
CA GLY A 85 -1.53 2.59 6.16
C GLY A 85 -0.64 1.37 6.06
N LEU A 86 0.64 1.62 5.76
CA LEU A 86 1.69 0.62 5.67
C LEU A 86 2.92 1.12 6.43
N ARG A 87 3.55 0.25 7.23
CA ARG A 87 4.78 0.57 7.96
C ARG A 87 5.71 -0.63 8.00
N GLN A 88 6.95 -0.47 7.55
CA GLN A 88 7.96 -1.51 7.68
C GLN A 88 8.45 -1.62 9.13
N THR A 89 8.28 -2.78 9.76
CA THR A 89 8.74 -3.07 11.14
C THR A 89 10.01 -3.92 11.15
N ASP A 90 10.23 -4.74 10.12
CA ASP A 90 11.43 -5.56 9.92
C ASP A 90 11.74 -5.70 8.42
N ASN A 91 12.81 -6.38 8.04
CA ASN A 91 13.21 -6.62 6.65
C ASN A 91 12.10 -7.24 5.80
N PHE A 92 11.30 -8.14 6.39
CA PHE A 92 10.19 -8.84 5.72
C PHE A 92 8.87 -8.75 6.47
N LYS A 93 8.75 -7.81 7.43
CA LYS A 93 7.52 -7.62 8.19
C LYS A 93 7.02 -6.20 8.04
N VAL A 94 5.72 -6.09 7.85
CA VAL A 94 5.01 -4.82 7.79
C VAL A 94 3.82 -4.83 8.72
N GLU A 95 3.51 -3.66 9.26
CA GLU A 95 2.20 -3.37 9.83
C GLU A 95 1.29 -2.79 8.75
N ILE A 96 0.04 -3.26 8.72
CA ILE A 96 -1.01 -2.85 7.80
C ILE A 96 -2.18 -2.32 8.62
N LEU A 97 -2.60 -1.09 8.35
CA LEU A 97 -3.84 -0.51 8.88
C LEU A 97 -4.96 -0.65 7.84
N THR A 98 -6.04 -1.33 8.20
CA THR A 98 -7.29 -1.38 7.42
C THR A 98 -8.25 -0.28 7.84
N ASP A 99 -9.26 -0.01 7.00
CA ASP A 99 -10.19 1.13 7.11
C ASP A 99 -10.48 1.57 8.56
N PRO A 100 -9.89 2.68 9.01
CA PRO A 100 -10.02 3.24 10.36
C PRO A 100 -11.44 3.61 10.77
N PHE A 101 -12.31 3.83 9.79
CA PHE A 101 -13.68 4.27 10.00
C PHE A 101 -14.67 3.10 10.10
N SER A 102 -14.23 1.90 9.69
CA SER A 102 -15.04 0.69 9.72
C SER A 102 -15.14 0.08 11.12
N ASP A 103 -16.15 -0.76 11.30
CA ASP A 103 -16.34 -1.56 12.52
C ASP A 103 -15.24 -2.62 12.72
N ASN A 104 -14.55 -2.99 11.64
CA ASN A 104 -13.55 -4.05 11.61
C ASN A 104 -12.12 -3.51 11.50
N SER A 105 -11.91 -2.21 11.77
CA SER A 105 -10.58 -1.61 11.69
C SER A 105 -9.59 -2.34 12.60
N ALA A 106 -8.43 -2.68 12.05
CA ALA A 106 -7.39 -3.37 12.78
C ALA A 106 -6.00 -3.03 12.22
N ILE A 107 -5.00 -3.32 13.05
CA ILE A 107 -3.60 -3.34 12.65
C ILE A 107 -3.16 -4.80 12.55
N TRP A 108 -2.60 -5.17 11.40
CA TRP A 108 -2.12 -6.50 11.07
C TRP A 108 -0.61 -6.50 10.90
N GLU A 109 0.04 -7.57 11.33
CA GLU A 109 1.39 -7.93 10.88
C GLU A 109 1.27 -8.77 9.62
N PHE A 110 2.04 -8.45 8.58
CA PHE A 110 2.11 -9.23 7.35
C PHE A 110 3.57 -9.56 7.03
N ASN A 111 3.82 -10.83 6.69
CA ASN A 111 5.14 -11.30 6.27
C ASN A 111 5.25 -11.29 4.74
N ILE A 112 6.22 -10.57 4.21
CA ILE A 112 6.43 -10.39 2.77
C ILE A 112 6.76 -11.71 2.05
N LEU A 113 7.52 -12.60 2.70
CA LEU A 113 7.98 -13.85 2.08
C LEU A 113 6.92 -14.95 2.17
N THR A 114 6.37 -15.17 3.37
CA THR A 114 5.39 -16.24 3.60
C THR A 114 3.98 -15.85 3.18
N LYS A 115 3.70 -14.54 3.06
CA LYS A 115 2.38 -13.95 2.84
C LYS A 115 1.39 -14.24 3.97
N GLU A 116 1.88 -14.76 5.08
CA GLU A 116 1.10 -14.97 6.28
C GLU A 116 0.84 -13.65 6.97
N LYS A 117 -0.34 -13.55 7.58
CA LYS A 117 -0.75 -12.39 8.36
C LYS A 117 -1.16 -12.80 9.77
N ARG A 118 -1.08 -11.85 10.69
CA ARG A 118 -1.57 -12.00 12.06
C ARG A 118 -2.11 -10.67 12.55
N LYS A 119 -3.33 -10.66 13.10
CA LYS A 119 -3.87 -9.45 13.74
C LYS A 119 -3.01 -9.09 14.95
N ILE A 120 -2.56 -7.83 15.02
CA ILE A 120 -1.85 -7.30 16.19
C ILE A 120 -2.88 -6.79 17.21
N LYS A 121 -3.80 -5.94 16.77
CA LYS A 121 -4.86 -5.36 17.60
C LYS A 121 -5.97 -4.78 16.74
N ASP A 122 -7.17 -4.64 17.31
CA ASP A 122 -8.22 -3.81 16.72
C ASP A 122 -7.87 -2.31 16.85
N PHE A 123 -8.43 -1.48 15.97
CA PHE A 123 -8.14 -0.05 15.89
C PHE A 123 -9.43 0.81 15.84
N PRO A 124 -10.23 0.87 16.93
CA PRO A 124 -11.52 1.55 16.93
C PRO A 124 -11.43 3.09 16.99
N LYS A 125 -10.23 3.68 16.94
CA LYS A 125 -9.98 5.11 17.25
C LYS A 125 -10.79 6.08 16.37
N TYR A 126 -11.11 5.68 15.14
CA TYR A 126 -11.82 6.52 14.16
C TYR A 126 -13.23 6.01 13.81
N LYS A 127 -13.68 4.93 14.45
CA LYS A 127 -15.03 4.39 14.27
C LYS A 127 -16.10 5.45 14.56
N GLY A 128 -16.99 5.67 13.59
CA GLY A 128 -18.09 6.62 13.68
C GLY A 128 -17.67 8.10 13.67
N LYS A 129 -16.39 8.41 13.44
CA LYS A 129 -15.93 9.79 13.25
C LYS A 129 -16.05 10.22 11.80
N PRO A 130 -16.16 11.54 11.52
CA PRO A 130 -16.05 12.06 10.16
C PRO A 130 -14.73 11.63 9.51
N TYR A 131 -14.78 11.46 8.19
CA TYR A 131 -13.60 11.12 7.39
C TYR A 131 -12.46 12.13 7.59
N SER A 132 -11.23 11.62 7.61
CA SER A 132 -9.98 12.38 7.69
C SER A 132 -8.90 11.65 6.92
N GLU A 133 -8.12 12.38 6.13
CA GLU A 133 -6.94 11.85 5.43
C GLU A 133 -5.78 11.58 6.40
N ASN A 134 -5.71 12.36 7.49
CA ASN A 134 -4.63 12.27 8.47
C ASN A 134 -5.06 11.33 9.60
N ILE A 135 -4.54 10.10 9.55
CA ILE A 135 -4.78 9.05 10.55
C ILE A 135 -3.52 8.85 11.40
N GLU A 136 -3.67 8.96 12.71
CA GLU A 136 -2.60 8.68 13.67
C GLU A 136 -2.77 7.27 14.25
N TRP A 137 -1.85 6.36 13.90
CA TRP A 137 -1.90 4.94 14.21
C TRP A 137 -0.57 4.33 14.64
#